data_AF-A0A6M0AQH0-F1
#
_entry.id   AF-A0A6M0AQH0-F1
#
_cell.length_a   1.000
_cell.length_b   1.000
_cell.length_c   1.000
_cell.angle_alpha   90.00
_cell.angle_beta   90.00
_cell.angle_gamma   90.00
#
_symmetry.space_group_name_H-M   'P 1'
#
loop_
_entity.id
_entity.type
_entity.pdbx_description
1 polymer ?
#
loop_
_entity_poly.entity_id
_entity_poly.type
_entity_poly.pdbx_seq_one_letter_code
_entity_poly.pdbx_strand_id
1 'polypeptide(L)' 'EHPELEQWREVTRFGINLQFVPPDTPLQDGDEVVLIPPVSGG' A
#
# COMPACT_ATOMS: atom_id res chain seq x y z
N GLU A 1 -7.10 -12.55 9.16
CA GLU A 1 -7.20 -12.71 7.70
C GLU A 1 -8.39 -11.90 7.19
N HIS A 2 -8.21 -11.07 6.16
CA HIS A 2 -9.24 -10.27 5.49
C HIS A 2 -9.40 -10.74 4.04
N PRO A 3 -10.14 -11.84 3.78
CA PRO A 3 -10.27 -12.42 2.43
C PRO A 3 -10.81 -11.43 1.39
N GLU A 4 -11.64 -10.48 1.83
CA GLU A 4 -12.18 -9.40 1.02
C GLU A 4 -11.11 -8.47 0.40
N LEU A 5 -9.89 -8.48 0.94
CA LEU A 5 -8.76 -7.70 0.44
C LEU A 5 -7.87 -8.46 -0.54
N GLU A 6 -8.03 -9.79 -0.68
CA GLU A 6 -7.13 -10.60 -1.50
C GLU A 6 -7.16 -10.17 -2.97
N GLN A 7 -8.34 -9.83 -3.50
CA GLN A 7 -8.50 -9.32 -4.86
C GLN A 7 -7.77 -7.98 -5.11
N TRP A 8 -7.50 -7.22 -4.05
CA TRP A 8 -6.83 -5.92 -4.13
C TRP A 8 -5.32 -6.03 -3.93
N ARG A 9 -4.82 -7.16 -3.42
CA ARG A 9 -3.42 -7.35 -3.03
C ARG A 9 -2.42 -7.06 -4.14
N GLU A 10 -2.73 -7.45 -5.38
CA GLU A 10 -1.85 -7.25 -6.53
C GLU A 10 -1.94 -5.85 -7.16
N VAL A 11 -3.03 -5.13 -6.89
CA VAL A 11 -3.35 -3.85 -7.54
C VAL A 11 -3.21 -2.64 -6.61
N THR A 12 -3.08 -2.87 -5.31
CA THR A 12 -2.78 -1.84 -4.31
C THR A 12 -1.28 -1.56 -4.29
N ARG A 13 -0.92 -0.29 -4.43
CA ARG A 13 0.46 0.19 -4.20
C ARG A 13 0.59 0.69 -2.77
N PHE A 14 1.83 0.74 -2.29
CA PHE A 14 2.15 1.19 -0.94
C PHE A 14 2.96 2.48 -0.99
N GLY A 15 2.77 3.31 0.02
CA GLY A 15 3.64 4.43 0.29
C GLY A 15 4.05 4.50 1.75
N ILE A 16 5.29 4.93 1.98
CA ILE A 16 5.84 5.24 3.32
C ILE A 16 6.39 6.66 3.26
N ASN A 17 6.01 7.51 4.23
CA ASN A 17 6.53 8.88 4.35
C ASN A 17 6.53 9.65 3.01
N LEU A 18 5.37 9.62 2.32
CA LEU A 18 5.12 10.27 1.02
C LEU A 18 5.88 9.70 -0.19
N GLN A 19 6.51 8.53 -0.06
CA GLN A 19 7.23 7.87 -1.15
C GLN A 19 6.60 6.52 -1.50
N PHE A 20 6.52 6.20 -2.80
CA PHE A 20 6.09 4.88 -3.26
C PHE A 20 7.14 3.82 -2.95
N VAL A 21 6.72 2.66 -2.46
CA VAL A 21 7.62 1.58 -2.04
C VAL A 21 7.11 0.19 -2.45
N PRO A 22 8.01 -0.82 -2.57
CA PRO A 22 7.63 -2.22 -2.67
C PRO A 22 6.85 -2.73 -1.45
N PRO A 23 5.97 -3.74 -1.60
CA PRO A 23 5.14 -4.26 -0.51
C PRO A 23 5.92 -5.00 0.60
N ASP A 24 7.16 -5.42 0.31
CA ASP A 24 8.06 -6.12 1.23
C ASP A 24 9.04 -5.19 1.95
N THR A 25 8.84 -3.88 1.83
CA THR A 25 9.67 -2.86 2.51
C THR A 25 9.51 -2.96 4.03
N PRO A 26 10.60 -3.17 4.81
CA PRO A 26 10.52 -3.20 6.26
C PRO A 26 10.08 -1.84 6.83
N LEU A 27 9.16 -1.88 7.80
CA LEU A 27 8.68 -0.69 8.51
C LEU A 27 9.56 -0.37 9.71
N GLN A 28 9.69 0.92 10.00
CA GLN A 28 10.25 1.43 11.25
C GLN A 28 9.14 2.00 12.15
N ASP A 29 9.41 2.05 13.45
CA ASP A 29 8.49 2.68 14.39
C ASP A 29 8.32 4.16 14.03
N GLY A 30 7.06 4.61 13.94
CA GLY A 30 6.70 5.96 13.53
C GLY A 30 6.53 6.19 12.02
N ASP A 31 6.75 5.19 11.16
CA ASP A 31 6.48 5.33 9.73
C ASP A 31 4.98 5.51 9.44
N GLU A 32 4.64 6.48 8.59
CA GLU A 32 3.29 6.63 8.06
C GLU A 32 3.12 5.77 6.80
N VAL A 33 2.21 4.80 6.86
CA VAL A 33 1.93 3.87 5.76
C VAL A 33 0.59 4.22 5.11
N VAL A 34 0.59 4.30 3.77
CA VAL A 34 -0.63 4.50 2.97
C VAL A 34 -0.84 3.34 1.99
N LEU A 35 -2.10 2.93 1.85
CA LEU A 35 -2.56 1.98 0.84
C LEU A 35 -3.19 2.77 -0.30
N ILE A 36 -2.66 2.60 -1.50
CA ILE A 36 -3.04 3.35 -2.69
C ILE A 36 -3.75 2.37 -3.64
N PRO A 37 -5.09 2.34 -3.66
CA PRO A 37 -5.82 1.53 -4.63
C PRO A 37 -5.63 2.07 -6.05
N PRO A 38 -6.02 1.32 -7.10
CA PRO A 38 -6.05 1.84 -8.46
C PRO A 38 -6.83 3.16 -8.52
N VAL A 39 -6.17 4.21 -9.02
CA VAL A 39 -6.79 5.53 -9.19
C VAL A 39 -7.14 5.75 -10.66
N SER A 40 -8.39 6.13 -10.93
CA SER A 40 -8.85 6.58 -12.25
C SER A 40 -8.63 8.10 -12.34
N GLY A 41 -7.37 8.53 -12.38
CA GLY A 41 -7.05 9.96 -12.52
C GLY A 41 -7.71 10.52 -13.78
N GLY A 42 -8.57 11.53 -13.61
CA GLY A 42 -9.20 12.28 -14.69
C GLY A 42 -8.27 13.28 -15.33
#